data_AF-A0A450TMM5-F1
#
_entry.id   AF-A0A450TMM5-F1
#
_cell.length_a   1.000
_cell.length_b   1.000
_cell.length_c   1.000
_cell.angle_alpha   90.00
_cell.angle_beta   90.00
_cell.angle_gamma   90.00
#
_symmetry.space_group_name_H-M   'P 1'
#
loop_
_entity.id
_entity.type
_entity.pdbx_description
1 polymer ?
#
loop_
_entity_poly.entity_id
_entity_poly.type
_entity_poly.pdbx_seq_one_letter_code
_entity_poly.pdbx_strand_id
1 'polypeptide(L)'
;MNLEQAYYEQKFENAFLRARGNAFQDLFERIMGLAYRVDFMASRPWGSRGDRKNDGFLKSERRLFQVYAPNEMTESKAIAKITEDFEGAKVHWREHFDKWTFVHNADGLPPHVMKLLSDFENENMGITLEPWGLEELRLVFRRLSREDLQSWFGPAPTKETRLGFEDLRIVLERIAAQNAPSDQTVQDVPMGKIEANALSESVAVFLKAGMTKAPLVEEFFARWHDPGLGEKIAESFSTQYESLRKEFTPNKIFSELQDWAEGQDRGTSEHKLAVLAVLAYYFERCDIFEEPWEHGD
;
A
#
# COMPACT_ATOMS: atom_id res chain seq x y z
N MET A 1 19.02 9.43 1.65
CA MET A 1 17.61 9.12 1.37
C MET A 1 16.76 10.23 1.95
N ASN A 2 15.87 10.84 1.17
CA ASN A 2 14.93 11.87 1.66
C ASN A 2 13.63 11.21 2.17
N LEU A 3 12.73 11.98 2.79
CA LEU A 3 11.49 11.46 3.40
C LEU A 3 10.55 10.81 2.37
N GLU A 4 10.40 11.42 1.20
CA GLU A 4 9.57 10.91 0.10
C GLU A 4 10.08 9.54 -0.39
N GLN A 5 11.40 9.42 -0.60
CA GLN A 5 12.03 8.18 -1.00
C GLN A 5 11.88 7.09 0.08
N ALA A 6 12.08 7.44 1.35
CA ALA A 6 11.90 6.49 2.46
C ALA A 6 10.46 5.97 2.56
N TYR A 7 9.47 6.85 2.36
CA TYR A 7 8.05 6.49 2.35
C TYR A 7 7.72 5.48 1.24
N TYR A 8 8.14 5.75 0.01
CA TYR A 8 7.87 4.85 -1.10
C TYR A 8 8.64 3.53 -1.00
N GLU A 9 9.90 3.55 -0.55
CA GLU A 9 10.66 2.31 -0.30
C GLU A 9 9.98 1.44 0.77
N GLN A 10 9.42 2.04 1.82
CA GLN A 10 8.63 1.32 2.83
C GLN A 10 7.33 0.74 2.26
N LYS A 11 6.61 1.48 1.41
CA LYS A 11 5.39 0.98 0.74
C LYS A 11 5.70 -0.21 -0.18
N PHE A 12 6.77 -0.11 -0.96
CA PHE A 12 7.25 -1.21 -1.80
C PHE A 12 7.60 -2.45 -0.99
N GLU A 13 8.41 -2.30 0.06
CA GLU A 13 8.82 -3.43 0.90
C GLU A 13 7.63 -4.14 1.53
N ASN A 14 6.63 -3.40 2.02
CA ASN A 14 5.38 -3.97 2.51
C ASN A 14 4.62 -4.75 1.42
N ALA A 15 4.55 -4.21 0.20
CA ALA A 15 3.89 -4.90 -0.92
C ALA A 15 4.63 -6.20 -1.28
N PHE A 16 5.96 -6.16 -1.35
CA PHE A 16 6.82 -7.32 -1.62
C PHE A 16 6.62 -8.42 -0.58
N LEU A 17 6.68 -8.07 0.71
CA LEU A 17 6.59 -9.03 1.82
C LEU A 17 5.20 -9.66 1.94
N ARG A 18 4.13 -9.01 1.46
CA ARG A 18 2.75 -9.51 1.54
C ARG A 18 2.30 -10.27 0.30
N ALA A 19 2.79 -9.89 -0.87
CA ALA A 19 2.32 -10.46 -2.13
C ALA A 19 2.76 -11.93 -2.27
N ARG A 20 1.85 -12.80 -2.71
CA ARG A 20 2.06 -14.23 -2.95
C ARG A 20 1.31 -14.64 -4.22
N GLY A 21 1.73 -15.72 -4.87
CA GLY A 21 1.15 -16.25 -6.10
C GLY A 21 1.02 -15.17 -7.18
N ASN A 22 -0.16 -15.09 -7.81
CA ASN A 22 -0.44 -14.13 -8.87
C ASN A 22 -0.24 -12.67 -8.42
N ALA A 23 -0.54 -12.34 -7.17
CA ALA A 23 -0.35 -10.97 -6.67
C ALA A 23 1.13 -10.54 -6.68
N PHE A 24 2.06 -11.49 -6.48
CA PHE A 24 3.48 -11.20 -6.58
C PHE A 24 3.95 -11.07 -8.03
N GLN A 25 3.39 -11.87 -8.93
CA GLN A 25 3.61 -11.71 -10.37
C GLN A 25 3.12 -10.35 -10.87
N ASP A 26 1.90 -9.94 -10.49
CA ASP A 26 1.37 -8.62 -10.86
C ASP A 26 2.22 -7.48 -10.30
N LEU A 27 2.72 -7.62 -9.05
CA LEU A 27 3.67 -6.67 -8.45
C LEU A 27 4.96 -6.56 -9.28
N PHE A 28 5.57 -7.71 -9.62
CA PHE A 28 6.78 -7.77 -10.44
C PHE A 28 6.57 -7.12 -11.80
N GLU A 29 5.52 -7.51 -12.52
CA GLU A 29 5.19 -6.96 -13.84
C GLU A 29 4.97 -5.45 -13.78
N ARG A 30 4.31 -4.94 -12.74
CA ARG A 30 4.08 -3.51 -12.55
C ARG A 30 5.40 -2.76 -12.34
N ILE A 31 6.28 -3.26 -11.46
CA ILE A 31 7.59 -2.65 -11.21
C ILE A 31 8.41 -2.61 -12.50
N MET A 32 8.54 -3.74 -13.18
CA MET A 32 9.35 -3.86 -14.39
C MET A 32 8.78 -3.02 -15.54
N GLY A 33 7.46 -3.02 -15.72
CA GLY A 33 6.78 -2.24 -16.75
C GLY A 33 6.93 -0.73 -16.55
N LEU A 34 6.90 -0.25 -15.30
CA LEU A 34 7.15 1.16 -14.99
C LEU A 34 8.64 1.52 -15.14
N ALA A 35 9.55 0.66 -14.69
CA ALA A 35 10.99 0.94 -14.72
C ALA A 35 11.60 0.89 -16.12
N TYR A 36 11.16 -0.04 -16.98
CA TYR A 36 11.78 -0.32 -18.28
C TYR A 36 10.88 0.01 -19.48
N ARG A 37 9.60 0.34 -19.24
CA ARG A 37 8.63 0.73 -20.28
C ARG A 37 8.62 -0.27 -21.44
N VAL A 38 8.88 0.19 -22.65
CA VAL A 38 8.84 -0.60 -23.90
C VAL A 38 9.91 -1.70 -23.98
N ASP A 39 10.94 -1.66 -23.14
CA ASP A 39 12.03 -2.64 -23.15
C ASP A 39 11.69 -3.92 -22.37
N PHE A 40 10.74 -3.82 -21.43
CA PHE A 40 10.21 -4.97 -20.70
C PHE A 40 8.93 -5.50 -21.36
N MET A 41 8.93 -6.79 -21.64
CA MET A 41 7.81 -7.51 -22.22
C MET A 41 7.21 -8.43 -21.16
N ALA A 42 6.05 -8.04 -20.60
CA ALA A 42 5.29 -8.90 -19.71
C ALA A 42 4.71 -10.08 -20.49
N SER A 43 4.83 -11.28 -19.94
CA SER A 43 4.26 -12.47 -20.55
C SER A 43 2.84 -12.67 -20.05
N ARG A 44 1.86 -12.55 -20.95
CA ARG A 44 0.46 -12.87 -20.66
C ARG A 44 0.09 -14.13 -21.46
N PRO A 45 -0.40 -15.20 -20.80
CA PRO A 45 -0.84 -16.39 -21.52
C PRO A 45 -2.01 -16.03 -22.45
N TRP A 46 -1.94 -16.48 -23.71
CA TRP A 46 -2.99 -16.26 -24.71
C TRP A 46 -3.62 -17.60 -25.11
N GLY A 47 -4.75 -17.93 -24.48
CA GLY A 47 -5.51 -19.16 -24.74
C GLY A 47 -4.85 -20.43 -24.16
N SER A 48 -5.04 -21.58 -24.81
CA SER A 48 -4.51 -22.89 -24.36
C SER A 48 -2.99 -23.04 -24.52
N ARG A 49 -2.31 -22.04 -25.10
CA ARG A 49 -0.85 -21.96 -25.14
C ARG A 49 -0.43 -21.14 -23.92
N GLY A 50 0.00 -21.83 -22.87
CA GLY A 50 0.48 -21.20 -21.63
C GLY A 50 1.68 -20.26 -21.84
N ASP A 51 2.21 -19.74 -20.74
CA ASP A 51 3.31 -18.76 -20.68
C ASP A 51 4.66 -19.22 -21.29
N ARG A 52 4.77 -20.50 -21.68
CA ARG A 52 6.02 -21.12 -22.15
C ARG A 52 7.21 -20.86 -21.20
N LYS A 53 6.97 -20.84 -19.88
CA LYS A 53 7.99 -20.64 -18.84
C LYS A 53 8.72 -19.31 -18.94
N ASN A 54 7.96 -18.25 -19.23
CA ASN A 54 8.43 -16.88 -19.30
C ASN A 54 7.39 -16.02 -18.61
N ASP A 55 7.76 -15.37 -17.51
CA ASP A 55 6.88 -14.41 -16.80
C ASP A 55 7.22 -12.96 -17.16
N GLY A 56 8.35 -12.75 -17.83
CA GLY A 56 8.80 -11.45 -18.31
C GLY A 56 10.12 -11.56 -19.05
N PHE A 57 10.31 -10.67 -20.04
CA PHE A 57 11.54 -10.61 -20.83
C PHE A 57 12.04 -9.18 -20.95
N LEU A 58 13.28 -8.94 -20.54
CA LEU A 58 13.95 -7.65 -20.71
C LEU A 58 14.88 -7.74 -21.93
N LYS A 59 14.49 -7.06 -23.00
CA LYS A 59 15.07 -7.26 -24.34
C LYS A 59 16.52 -6.77 -24.41
N SER A 60 16.81 -5.57 -23.89
CA SER A 60 18.16 -5.00 -23.92
C SER A 60 19.20 -5.87 -23.21
N GLU A 61 18.79 -6.58 -22.16
CA GLU A 61 19.66 -7.46 -21.38
C GLU A 61 19.60 -8.93 -21.80
N ARG A 62 18.75 -9.29 -22.76
CA ARG A 62 18.47 -10.69 -23.13
C ARG A 62 18.21 -11.54 -21.88
N ARG A 63 17.42 -10.99 -20.96
CA ARG A 63 17.14 -11.56 -19.64
C ARG A 63 15.71 -12.08 -19.57
N LEU A 64 15.57 -13.36 -19.27
CA LEU A 64 14.29 -14.02 -19.05
C LEU A 64 14.04 -14.16 -17.54
N PHE A 65 12.81 -13.83 -17.12
CA PHE A 65 12.40 -13.90 -15.73
C PHE A 65 11.39 -15.03 -15.50
N GLN A 66 11.58 -15.73 -14.39
CA GLN A 66 10.59 -16.63 -13.82
C GLN A 66 10.29 -16.18 -12.39
N VAL A 67 9.02 -15.93 -12.11
CA VAL A 67 8.52 -15.40 -10.85
C VAL A 67 7.95 -16.54 -10.01
N TYR A 68 8.43 -16.66 -8.77
CA TYR A 68 8.01 -17.69 -7.85
C TYR A 68 7.89 -17.19 -6.42
N ALA A 69 6.64 -17.08 -5.95
CA ALA A 69 6.31 -16.63 -4.60
C ALA A 69 5.10 -17.42 -4.06
N PRO A 70 5.21 -18.74 -3.84
CA PRO A 70 4.07 -19.55 -3.43
C PRO A 70 3.57 -19.14 -2.03
N ASN A 71 2.31 -19.45 -1.72
CA ASN A 71 1.75 -19.24 -0.37
C ASN A 71 2.52 -20.01 0.71
N GLU A 72 2.99 -21.21 0.37
CA GLU A 72 3.87 -22.04 1.19
C GLU A 72 5.07 -22.47 0.35
N MET A 73 6.28 -22.09 0.76
CA MET A 73 7.50 -22.45 0.07
C MET A 73 8.19 -23.61 0.79
N THR A 74 8.28 -24.77 0.13
CA THR A 74 9.12 -25.88 0.58
C THR A 74 10.31 -26.02 -0.35
N GLU A 75 11.44 -26.43 0.20
CA GLU A 75 12.69 -26.73 -0.52
C GLU A 75 12.45 -27.59 -1.78
N SER A 76 11.77 -28.73 -1.61
CA SER A 76 11.49 -29.67 -2.68
C SER A 76 10.67 -29.07 -3.83
N LYS A 77 9.70 -28.21 -3.50
CA LYS A 77 8.86 -27.53 -4.50
C LYS A 77 9.64 -26.44 -5.24
N ALA A 78 10.49 -25.69 -4.53
CA ALA A 78 11.33 -24.67 -5.14
C ALA A 78 12.34 -25.29 -6.12
N ILE A 79 13.02 -26.37 -5.71
CA ILE A 79 13.95 -27.11 -6.57
C ILE A 79 13.23 -27.63 -7.82
N ALA A 80 12.09 -28.32 -7.63
CA ALA A 80 11.33 -28.86 -8.76
C ALA A 80 10.88 -27.76 -9.73
N LYS A 81 10.43 -26.62 -9.21
CA LYS A 81 9.95 -25.49 -10.02
C LYS A 81 11.08 -24.84 -10.81
N ILE A 82 12.23 -24.58 -10.17
CA ILE A 82 13.41 -24.02 -10.85
C ILE A 82 13.85 -24.95 -11.99
N THR A 83 13.95 -26.25 -11.73
CA THR A 83 14.32 -27.25 -12.74
C THR A 83 13.34 -27.27 -13.91
N GLU A 84 12.04 -27.38 -13.63
CA GLU A 84 11.00 -27.42 -14.66
C GLU A 84 10.99 -26.16 -15.52
N ASP A 85 11.06 -24.99 -14.88
CA ASP A 85 10.95 -23.71 -15.56
C ASP A 85 12.22 -23.37 -16.35
N PHE A 86 13.41 -23.64 -15.81
CA PHE A 86 14.67 -23.39 -16.52
C PHE A 86 14.85 -24.29 -17.74
N GLU A 87 14.61 -25.61 -17.58
CA GLU A 87 14.68 -26.55 -18.70
C GLU A 87 13.63 -26.23 -19.76
N GLY A 88 12.40 -25.91 -19.35
CA GLY A 88 11.34 -25.48 -20.26
C GLY A 88 11.69 -24.17 -20.99
N ALA A 89 12.29 -23.21 -20.30
CA ALA A 89 12.75 -21.96 -20.90
C ALA A 89 13.82 -22.20 -21.96
N LYS A 90 14.77 -23.12 -21.73
CA LYS A 90 15.75 -23.50 -22.75
C LYS A 90 15.09 -24.09 -24.01
N VAL A 91 14.10 -24.97 -23.86
CA VAL A 91 13.41 -25.57 -25.02
C VAL A 91 12.76 -24.50 -25.91
N HIS A 92 12.20 -23.45 -25.33
CA HIS A 92 11.43 -22.45 -26.07
C HIS A 92 12.20 -21.18 -26.44
N TRP A 93 13.23 -20.82 -25.68
CA TRP A 93 13.82 -19.49 -25.71
C TRP A 93 15.35 -19.46 -25.74
N ARG A 94 16.05 -20.61 -25.87
CA ARG A 94 17.53 -20.69 -25.76
C ARG A 94 18.30 -19.65 -26.57
N GLU A 95 17.85 -19.33 -27.79
CA GLU A 95 18.52 -18.38 -28.68
C GLU A 95 18.29 -16.90 -28.29
N HIS A 96 17.28 -16.64 -27.44
CA HIS A 96 16.80 -15.32 -27.10
C HIS A 96 17.33 -14.77 -25.77
N PHE A 97 17.85 -15.63 -24.89
CA PHE A 97 18.40 -15.20 -23.60
C PHE A 97 19.79 -15.77 -23.33
N ASP A 98 20.61 -14.98 -22.65
CA ASP A 98 21.87 -15.40 -22.01
C ASP A 98 21.85 -15.15 -20.50
N LYS A 99 20.74 -14.62 -19.97
CA LYS A 99 20.49 -14.48 -18.54
C LYS A 99 19.12 -15.03 -18.18
N TRP A 100 19.07 -15.85 -17.14
CA TRP A 100 17.83 -16.37 -16.57
C TRP A 100 17.74 -15.98 -15.09
N THR A 101 16.62 -15.39 -14.70
CA THR A 101 16.47 -14.78 -13.38
C THR A 101 15.31 -15.39 -12.62
N PHE A 102 15.62 -15.96 -11.46
CA PHE A 102 14.65 -16.51 -10.54
C PHE A 102 14.21 -15.44 -9.54
N VAL A 103 13.02 -14.90 -9.70
CA VAL A 103 12.48 -13.84 -8.85
C VAL A 103 11.65 -14.46 -7.73
N HIS A 104 11.98 -14.15 -6.47
CA HIS A 104 11.28 -14.69 -5.32
C HIS A 104 11.01 -13.63 -4.24
N ASN A 105 10.15 -13.99 -3.28
CA ASN A 105 9.80 -13.12 -2.15
C ASN A 105 10.19 -13.67 -0.77
N ALA A 106 10.92 -14.78 -0.75
CA ALA A 106 11.43 -15.36 0.48
C ALA A 106 12.52 -14.50 1.14
N ASP A 107 12.62 -14.62 2.46
CA ASP A 107 13.66 -14.01 3.29
C ASP A 107 14.99 -14.79 3.12
N GLY A 108 15.60 -14.61 1.95
CA GLY A 108 16.78 -15.33 1.51
C GLY A 108 16.48 -16.69 0.88
N LEU A 109 17.37 -17.14 0.00
CA LEU A 109 17.31 -18.48 -0.55
C LEU A 109 18.13 -19.44 0.32
N PRO A 110 17.61 -20.64 0.61
CA PRO A 110 18.34 -21.63 1.36
C PRO A 110 19.53 -22.18 0.53
N PRO A 111 20.60 -22.69 1.19
CA PRO A 111 21.84 -23.09 0.51
C PRO A 111 21.69 -24.11 -0.62
N HIS A 112 20.70 -25.01 -0.53
CA HIS A 112 20.44 -26.01 -1.58
C HIS A 112 19.90 -25.37 -2.87
N VAL A 113 19.08 -24.31 -2.80
CA VAL A 113 18.61 -23.59 -3.99
C VAL A 113 19.76 -22.82 -4.60
N MET A 114 20.60 -22.17 -3.78
CA MET A 114 21.79 -21.49 -4.26
C MET A 114 22.75 -22.46 -4.97
N LYS A 115 22.96 -23.65 -4.39
CA LYS A 115 23.74 -24.72 -5.01
C LYS A 115 23.13 -25.16 -6.34
N LEU A 116 21.82 -25.37 -6.41
CA LEU A 116 21.14 -25.76 -7.65
C LEU A 116 21.35 -24.74 -8.78
N LEU A 117 21.16 -23.45 -8.48
CA LEU A 117 21.37 -22.37 -9.46
C LEU A 117 22.82 -22.34 -9.96
N SER A 118 23.79 -22.49 -9.05
CA SER A 118 25.21 -22.55 -9.40
C SER A 118 25.55 -23.80 -10.23
N ASP A 119 25.00 -24.97 -9.89
CA ASP A 119 25.23 -26.21 -10.64
C ASP A 119 24.68 -26.06 -12.07
N PHE A 120 23.48 -25.51 -12.22
CA PHE A 120 22.87 -25.26 -13.53
C PHE A 120 23.65 -24.26 -14.38
N GLU A 121 24.15 -23.18 -13.79
CA GLU A 121 25.00 -22.22 -14.49
C GLU A 121 26.28 -22.90 -15.04
N ASN A 122 26.94 -23.72 -14.23
CA ASN A 122 28.13 -24.47 -14.65
C ASN A 122 27.84 -25.48 -15.77
N GLU A 123 26.68 -26.13 -15.73
CA GLU A 123 26.25 -27.10 -16.74
C GLU A 123 25.81 -26.44 -18.06
N ASN A 124 25.50 -25.14 -18.05
CA ASN A 124 24.91 -24.41 -19.17
C ASN A 124 25.76 -23.19 -19.56
N MET A 125 26.99 -23.44 -20.02
CA MET A 125 27.91 -22.38 -20.47
C MET A 125 27.22 -21.36 -21.39
N GLY A 126 27.45 -20.08 -21.09
CA GLY A 126 26.85 -18.95 -21.81
C GLY A 126 25.43 -18.58 -21.36
N ILE A 127 24.92 -19.16 -20.28
CA ILE A 127 23.74 -18.64 -19.57
C ILE A 127 24.15 -18.30 -18.14
N THR A 128 23.87 -17.07 -17.71
CA THR A 128 24.00 -16.65 -16.32
C THR A 128 22.69 -16.88 -15.57
N LEU A 129 22.75 -17.50 -14.39
CA LEU A 129 21.58 -17.75 -13.53
C LEU A 129 21.68 -16.93 -12.25
N GLU A 130 20.70 -16.05 -12.01
CA GLU A 130 20.72 -15.14 -10.86
C GLU A 130 19.39 -15.21 -10.09
N PRO A 131 19.43 -15.28 -8.74
CA PRO A 131 18.26 -15.05 -7.93
C PRO A 131 18.05 -13.54 -7.72
N TRP A 132 16.80 -13.08 -7.83
CA TRP A 132 16.40 -11.72 -7.46
C TRP A 132 15.41 -11.77 -6.30
N GLY A 133 15.77 -11.10 -5.21
CA GLY A 133 14.93 -10.92 -4.04
C GLY A 133 14.55 -9.45 -3.84
N LEU A 134 14.37 -9.08 -2.56
CA LEU A 134 13.93 -7.75 -2.17
C LEU A 134 14.89 -6.66 -2.68
N GLU A 135 16.21 -6.86 -2.52
CA GLU A 135 17.20 -5.82 -2.80
C GLU A 135 17.40 -5.58 -4.30
N GLU A 136 17.40 -6.63 -5.13
CA GLU A 136 17.48 -6.48 -6.58
C GLU A 136 16.24 -5.76 -7.12
N LEU A 137 15.06 -6.14 -6.65
CA LEU A 137 13.83 -5.43 -7.01
C LEU A 137 13.78 -4.01 -6.45
N ARG A 138 14.38 -3.74 -5.29
CA ARG A 138 14.50 -2.38 -4.74
C ARG A 138 15.34 -1.48 -5.65
N LEU A 139 16.41 -2.02 -6.24
CA LEU A 139 17.23 -1.27 -7.20
C LEU A 139 16.45 -0.94 -8.48
N VAL A 140 15.58 -1.85 -8.94
CA VAL A 140 14.65 -1.57 -10.04
C VAL A 140 13.61 -0.54 -9.63
N PHE A 141 13.03 -0.69 -8.44
CA PHE A 141 12.01 0.21 -7.88
C PHE A 141 12.50 1.66 -7.80
N ARG A 142 13.77 1.87 -7.43
CA ARG A 142 14.41 3.20 -7.39
C ARG A 142 14.50 3.91 -8.75
N ARG A 143 14.24 3.21 -9.85
CA ARG A 143 14.19 3.81 -11.20
C ARG A 143 12.86 4.46 -11.53
N LEU A 144 11.80 4.19 -10.75
CA LEU A 144 10.48 4.76 -11.01
C LEU A 144 10.50 6.27 -10.83
N SER A 145 9.76 6.98 -11.69
CA SER A 145 9.62 8.43 -11.58
C SER A 145 8.71 8.79 -10.39
N ARG A 146 8.81 10.05 -9.95
CA ARG A 146 7.95 10.58 -8.88
C ARG A 146 6.48 10.46 -9.27
N GLU A 147 6.15 10.74 -10.52
CA GLU A 147 4.79 10.66 -11.06
C GLU A 147 4.26 9.22 -11.02
N ASP A 148 5.08 8.22 -11.38
CA ASP A 148 4.67 6.81 -11.27
C ASP A 148 4.43 6.40 -9.81
N LEU A 149 5.30 6.84 -8.90
CA LEU A 149 5.19 6.53 -7.47
C LEU A 149 3.95 7.17 -6.86
N GLN A 150 3.66 8.43 -7.20
CA GLN A 150 2.46 9.14 -6.74
C GLN A 150 1.18 8.52 -7.30
N SER A 151 1.15 8.18 -8.59
CA SER A 151 0.00 7.52 -9.20
C SER A 151 -0.26 6.13 -8.60
N TRP A 152 0.78 5.43 -8.14
CA TRP A 152 0.64 4.08 -7.61
C TRP A 152 0.36 4.05 -6.10
N PHE A 153 1.07 4.84 -5.30
CA PHE A 153 1.00 4.79 -3.83
C PHE A 153 0.39 6.03 -3.19
N GLY A 154 -0.04 7.02 -3.98
CA GLY A 154 -0.48 8.32 -3.49
C GLY A 154 0.69 9.26 -3.17
N PRO A 155 0.39 10.51 -2.80
CA PRO A 155 1.41 11.50 -2.44
C PRO A 155 2.17 11.09 -1.17
N ALA A 156 3.49 11.27 -1.15
CA ALA A 156 4.28 11.07 0.04
C ALA A 156 4.02 12.18 1.08
N PRO A 157 4.18 11.89 2.39
CA PRO A 157 4.03 12.89 3.45
C PRO A 157 4.98 14.08 3.27
N THR A 158 4.47 15.31 3.38
CA THR A 158 5.28 16.53 3.41
C THR A 158 5.62 16.92 4.85
N LYS A 159 6.48 17.95 5.03
CA LYS A 159 6.74 18.52 6.36
C LYS A 159 5.46 19.10 6.99
N GLU A 160 4.57 19.72 6.21
CA GLU A 160 3.28 20.18 6.74
C GLU A 160 2.41 18.98 7.16
N THR A 161 2.33 17.92 6.35
CA THR A 161 1.57 16.69 6.70
C THR A 161 2.15 15.99 7.93
N ARG A 162 3.47 16.04 8.14
CA ARG A 162 4.14 15.46 9.32
C ARG A 162 3.90 16.29 10.59
N LEU A 163 3.89 17.61 10.47
CA LEU A 163 3.51 18.49 11.59
C LEU A 163 2.05 18.23 11.97
N GLY A 164 1.14 18.17 10.98
CA GLY A 164 -0.25 17.78 11.21
C GLY A 164 -0.41 16.38 11.83
N PHE A 165 0.42 15.40 11.46
CA PHE A 165 0.39 14.06 12.06
C PHE A 165 0.94 14.03 13.49
N GLU A 166 2.01 14.77 13.80
CA GLU A 166 2.54 14.86 15.17
C GLU A 166 1.58 15.62 16.09
N ASP A 167 0.97 16.68 15.56
CA ASP A 167 -0.12 17.42 16.19
C ASP A 167 -1.34 16.51 16.44
N LEU A 168 -1.74 15.72 15.44
CA LEU A 168 -2.80 14.72 15.53
C LEU A 168 -2.48 13.63 16.56
N ARG A 169 -1.23 13.14 16.62
CA ARG A 169 -0.80 12.10 17.57
C ARG A 169 -1.07 12.52 19.01
N ILE A 170 -0.78 13.77 19.37
CA ILE A 170 -1.06 14.30 20.71
C ILE A 170 -2.56 14.28 21.01
N VAL A 171 -3.40 14.63 20.03
CA VAL A 171 -4.86 14.54 20.17
C VAL A 171 -5.27 13.08 20.38
N LEU A 172 -4.82 12.16 19.52
CA LEU A 172 -5.20 10.75 19.57
C LEU A 172 -4.81 10.10 20.90
N GLU A 173 -3.58 10.31 21.38
CA GLU A 173 -3.12 9.79 22.67
C GLU A 173 -3.98 10.31 23.83
N ARG A 174 -4.36 11.60 23.79
CA ARG A 174 -5.16 12.23 24.84
C ARG A 174 -6.62 11.78 24.83
N ILE A 175 -7.20 11.52 23.67
CA ILE A 175 -8.59 11.03 23.51
C ILE A 175 -8.68 9.53 23.83
N ALA A 176 -7.67 8.75 23.45
CA ALA A 176 -7.59 7.33 23.77
C ALA A 176 -7.55 7.08 25.28
N ALA A 177 -6.82 7.92 26.04
CA ALA A 177 -6.68 7.80 27.49
C ALA A 177 -7.93 8.22 28.29
N GLN A 178 -8.92 8.87 27.65
CA GLN A 178 -10.12 9.36 28.31
C GLN A 178 -11.32 8.46 28.03
N ASN A 179 -12.14 8.21 29.06
CA ASN A 179 -13.43 7.54 28.88
C ASN A 179 -14.40 8.48 28.17
N ALA A 180 -15.35 7.91 27.41
CA ALA A 180 -16.43 8.71 26.84
C ALA A 180 -17.21 9.42 27.97
N PRO A 181 -17.64 10.68 27.77
CA PRO A 181 -18.44 11.39 28.76
C PRO A 181 -19.70 10.58 29.13
N SER A 182 -19.89 10.29 30.41
CA SER A 182 -21.02 9.47 30.87
C SER A 182 -22.37 10.19 30.88
N ASP A 183 -22.36 11.52 30.72
CA ASP A 183 -23.49 12.42 30.95
C ASP A 183 -23.94 13.19 29.69
N GLN A 184 -23.34 12.87 28.53
CA GLN A 184 -23.71 13.49 27.26
C GLN A 184 -24.56 12.52 26.43
N THR A 185 -25.68 13.01 25.91
CA THR A 185 -26.45 12.30 24.88
C THR A 185 -25.53 12.10 23.68
N VAL A 186 -25.25 10.84 23.31
CA VAL A 186 -24.48 10.52 22.10
C VAL A 186 -25.13 11.28 20.95
N GLN A 187 -24.40 12.23 20.37
CA GLN A 187 -24.86 12.94 19.18
C GLN A 187 -24.98 11.91 18.06
N ASP A 188 -26.16 11.83 17.44
CA ASP A 188 -26.31 11.01 16.25
C ASP A 188 -25.58 11.67 15.09
N VAL A 189 -25.27 10.89 14.06
CA VAL A 189 -24.65 11.45 12.86
C VAL A 189 -25.57 12.55 12.28
N PRO A 190 -25.04 13.72 11.87
CA PRO A 190 -25.86 14.79 11.30
C PRO A 190 -26.84 14.28 10.25
N MET A 191 -28.11 14.67 10.40
CA MET A 191 -29.22 14.12 9.62
C MET A 191 -29.01 14.34 8.12
N GLY A 192 -29.16 13.28 7.32
CA GLY A 192 -29.02 13.35 5.85
C GLY A 192 -27.58 13.32 5.34
N LYS A 193 -26.56 13.44 6.20
CA LYS A 193 -25.16 13.56 5.78
C LYS A 193 -24.58 12.23 5.30
N ILE A 194 -25.03 11.12 5.86
CA ILE A 194 -24.70 9.77 5.40
C ILE A 194 -25.20 9.55 3.98
N GLU A 195 -26.45 9.91 3.71
CA GLU A 195 -27.10 9.76 2.41
C GLU A 195 -26.50 10.72 1.38
N ALA A 196 -26.27 11.98 1.76
CA ALA A 196 -25.68 13.01 0.90
C ALA A 196 -24.29 12.62 0.40
N ASN A 197 -23.53 11.89 1.22
CA ASN A 197 -22.18 11.41 0.88
C ASN A 197 -22.14 9.97 0.38
N ALA A 198 -23.30 9.33 0.14
CA ALA A 198 -23.40 7.92 -0.28
C ALA A 198 -22.54 6.97 0.58
N LEU A 199 -22.51 7.23 1.89
CA LEU A 199 -21.79 6.40 2.86
C LEU A 199 -22.61 5.15 3.20
N SER A 200 -21.92 4.03 3.38
CA SER A 200 -22.55 2.77 3.74
C SER A 200 -23.02 2.78 5.20
N GLU A 201 -23.95 1.89 5.52
CA GLU A 201 -24.38 1.64 6.91
C GLU A 201 -23.20 1.28 7.82
N SER A 202 -22.19 0.56 7.31
CA SER A 202 -20.98 0.24 8.06
C SER A 202 -20.16 1.49 8.43
N VAL A 203 -20.02 2.46 7.51
CA VAL A 203 -19.36 3.73 7.80
C VAL A 203 -20.20 4.55 8.78
N ALA A 204 -21.53 4.53 8.65
CA ALA A 204 -22.42 5.19 9.59
C ALA A 204 -22.27 4.65 11.03
N VAL A 205 -22.11 3.33 11.19
CA VAL A 205 -21.83 2.70 12.50
C VAL A 205 -20.50 3.20 13.08
N PHE A 206 -19.45 3.31 12.26
CA PHE A 206 -18.15 3.83 12.71
C PHE A 206 -18.20 5.31 13.08
N LEU A 207 -18.87 6.14 12.28
CA LEU A 207 -19.09 7.55 12.59
C LEU A 207 -19.85 7.69 13.90
N LYS A 208 -20.93 6.94 14.10
CA LYS A 208 -21.70 6.94 15.35
C LYS A 208 -20.86 6.51 16.56
N ALA A 209 -19.99 5.51 16.40
CA ALA A 209 -19.04 5.13 17.44
C ALA A 209 -18.05 6.27 17.75
N GLY A 210 -17.55 6.97 16.73
CA GLY A 210 -16.70 8.15 16.88
C GLY A 210 -17.40 9.32 17.59
N MET A 211 -18.66 9.59 17.26
CA MET A 211 -19.46 10.67 17.87
C MET A 211 -19.54 10.55 19.40
N THR A 212 -19.42 9.34 19.96
CA THR A 212 -19.38 9.14 21.42
C THR A 212 -18.22 9.85 22.11
N LYS A 213 -17.13 10.14 21.39
CA LYS A 213 -15.93 10.82 21.89
C LYS A 213 -15.60 12.12 21.15
N ALA A 214 -16.35 12.50 20.12
CA ALA A 214 -16.15 13.77 19.42
C ALA A 214 -16.16 15.01 20.35
N PRO A 215 -17.00 15.08 21.41
CA PRO A 215 -16.94 16.19 22.37
C PRO A 215 -15.61 16.30 23.12
N LEU A 216 -14.88 15.19 23.33
CA LEU A 216 -13.55 15.23 23.93
C LEU A 216 -12.52 15.87 22.99
N VAL A 217 -12.71 15.73 21.67
CA VAL A 217 -11.86 16.37 20.65
C VAL A 217 -12.07 17.88 20.68
N GLU A 218 -13.34 18.32 20.76
CA GLU A 218 -13.69 19.73 20.91
C GLU A 218 -13.11 20.33 22.21
N GLU A 219 -13.32 19.64 23.34
CA GLU A 219 -12.80 20.05 24.65
C GLU A 219 -11.27 20.13 24.66
N PHE A 220 -10.60 19.19 23.97
CA PHE A 220 -9.15 19.20 23.82
C PHE A 220 -8.70 20.47 23.11
N PHE A 221 -9.27 20.81 21.94
CA PHE A 221 -8.88 22.01 21.21
C PHE A 221 -9.21 23.29 21.97
N ALA A 222 -10.35 23.36 22.65
CA ALA A 222 -10.75 24.51 23.45
C ALA A 222 -9.80 24.80 24.62
N ARG A 223 -9.11 23.78 25.15
CA ARG A 223 -8.19 23.90 26.29
C ARG A 223 -6.71 23.87 25.89
N TRP A 224 -6.40 23.57 24.63
CA TRP A 224 -5.04 23.47 24.17
C TRP A 224 -4.38 24.85 24.11
N HIS A 225 -3.06 24.90 24.33
CA HIS A 225 -2.32 26.15 24.44
C HIS A 225 -2.07 26.81 23.07
N ASP A 226 -2.04 26.04 21.98
CA ASP A 226 -2.03 26.54 20.60
C ASP A 226 -3.46 26.59 20.06
N PRO A 227 -4.10 27.78 19.97
CA PRO A 227 -5.46 27.91 19.47
C PRO A 227 -5.57 27.57 17.97
N GLY A 228 -4.47 27.52 17.23
CA GLY A 228 -4.45 27.16 15.81
C GLY A 228 -4.31 25.66 15.55
N LEU A 229 -4.15 24.83 16.59
CA LEU A 229 -3.92 23.39 16.42
C LEU A 229 -5.08 22.69 15.71
N GLY A 230 -6.32 22.97 16.12
CA GLY A 230 -7.51 22.37 15.50
C GLY A 230 -7.60 22.69 14.01
N GLU A 231 -7.32 23.95 13.63
CA GLU A 231 -7.34 24.39 12.23
C GLU A 231 -6.25 23.72 11.38
N LYS A 232 -5.02 23.57 11.91
CA LYS A 232 -3.92 22.88 11.20
C LYS A 232 -4.26 21.41 10.93
N ILE A 233 -4.89 20.76 11.90
CA ILE A 233 -5.31 19.36 11.76
C ILE A 233 -6.49 19.28 10.77
N ALA A 234 -7.47 20.19 10.86
CA ALA A 234 -8.57 20.29 9.90
C ALA A 234 -8.03 20.44 8.47
N GLU A 235 -7.13 21.40 8.22
CA GLU A 235 -6.47 21.63 6.93
C GLU A 235 -5.77 20.36 6.40
N SER A 236 -5.14 19.59 7.30
CA SER A 236 -4.50 18.31 6.94
C SER A 236 -5.52 17.26 6.51
N PHE A 237 -6.66 17.13 7.21
CA PHE A 237 -7.74 16.23 6.84
C PHE A 237 -8.43 16.66 5.54
N SER A 238 -8.75 17.95 5.37
CA SER A 238 -9.36 18.48 4.16
C SER A 238 -8.45 18.29 2.93
N THR A 239 -7.15 18.57 3.07
CA THR A 239 -6.17 18.35 2.00
C THR A 239 -6.13 16.87 1.59
N GLN A 240 -6.14 15.95 2.56
CA GLN A 240 -6.16 14.52 2.26
C GLN A 240 -7.48 14.09 1.61
N TYR A 241 -8.61 14.52 2.15
CA TYR A 241 -9.92 14.25 1.58
C TYR A 241 -10.02 14.69 0.11
N GLU A 242 -9.61 15.92 -0.21
CA GLU A 242 -9.62 16.47 -1.57
C GLU A 242 -8.70 15.71 -2.53
N SER A 243 -7.59 15.17 -2.02
CA SER A 243 -6.70 14.33 -2.82
C SER A 243 -7.35 12.97 -3.16
N LEU A 244 -8.06 12.36 -2.20
CA LEU A 244 -8.69 11.05 -2.32
C LEU A 244 -9.99 11.10 -3.14
N ARG A 245 -10.72 12.20 -3.04
CA ARG A 245 -12.02 12.41 -3.72
C ARG A 245 -11.94 12.28 -5.24
N LYS A 246 -10.77 12.51 -5.83
CA LYS A 246 -10.57 12.43 -7.29
C LYS A 246 -10.52 11.00 -7.81
N GLU A 247 -10.16 10.03 -6.96
CA GLU A 247 -9.88 8.65 -7.38
C GLU A 247 -10.77 7.60 -6.70
N PHE A 248 -11.32 7.89 -5.52
CA PHE A 248 -11.95 6.89 -4.67
C PHE A 248 -13.44 7.14 -4.40
N THR A 249 -14.17 6.06 -4.11
CA THR A 249 -15.56 6.13 -3.66
C THR A 249 -15.63 6.64 -2.21
N PRO A 250 -16.74 7.25 -1.76
CA PRO A 250 -16.86 7.80 -0.40
C PRO A 250 -16.48 6.83 0.72
N ASN A 251 -16.89 5.57 0.60
CA ASN A 251 -16.54 4.51 1.56
C ASN A 251 -15.04 4.20 1.58
N LYS A 252 -14.39 4.24 0.40
CA LYS A 252 -12.96 4.04 0.29
C LYS A 252 -12.18 5.25 0.81
N ILE A 253 -12.67 6.47 0.58
CA ILE A 253 -12.11 7.70 1.17
C ILE A 253 -12.14 7.61 2.70
N PHE A 254 -13.25 7.17 3.30
CA PHE A 254 -13.33 6.99 4.76
C PHE A 254 -12.26 6.01 5.28
N SER A 255 -12.11 4.85 4.62
CA SER A 255 -11.07 3.86 4.95
C SER A 255 -9.66 4.42 4.82
N GLU A 256 -9.36 5.20 3.78
CA GLU A 256 -8.03 5.79 3.57
C GLU A 256 -7.72 6.90 4.58
N LEU A 257 -8.70 7.74 4.94
CA LEU A 257 -8.55 8.74 6.00
C LEU A 257 -8.34 8.09 7.37
N GLN A 258 -9.04 6.98 7.64
CA GLN A 258 -8.82 6.18 8.85
C GLN A 258 -7.41 5.58 8.87
N ASP A 259 -6.99 4.91 7.80
CA ASP A 259 -5.65 4.32 7.70
C ASP A 259 -4.54 5.37 7.82
N TRP A 260 -4.76 6.57 7.27
CA TRP A 260 -3.84 7.69 7.39
C TRP A 260 -3.73 8.22 8.82
N ALA A 261 -4.88 8.43 9.49
CA ALA A 261 -4.93 8.95 10.86
C ALA A 261 -4.45 7.92 11.91
N GLU A 262 -4.67 6.61 11.69
CA GLU A 262 -4.15 5.55 12.55
C GLU A 262 -2.61 5.51 12.58
N GLY A 263 -1.96 5.84 11.46
CA GLY A 263 -0.52 5.84 11.34
C GLY A 263 0.13 4.45 11.49
N GLN A 264 1.37 4.42 11.99
CA GLN A 264 2.10 3.15 12.21
C GLN A 264 1.68 2.43 13.50
N ASP A 265 1.04 3.13 14.44
CA ASP A 265 0.60 2.60 15.73
C ASP A 265 -0.79 1.95 15.59
N ARG A 266 -0.82 0.74 15.05
CA ARG A 266 -2.03 -0.08 14.90
C ARG A 266 -2.54 -0.70 16.22
N GLY A 267 -2.16 -0.14 17.37
CA GLY A 267 -1.91 -0.91 18.59
C GLY A 267 -3.13 -1.29 19.43
N THR A 268 -4.10 -0.40 19.65
CA THR A 268 -5.16 -0.62 20.66
C THR A 268 -6.56 -0.23 20.18
N SER A 269 -7.59 -0.82 20.80
CA SER A 269 -8.99 -0.50 20.52
C SER A 269 -9.31 0.95 20.88
N GLU A 270 -8.65 1.49 21.91
CA GLU A 270 -8.80 2.86 22.38
C GLU A 270 -8.23 3.86 21.36
N HIS A 271 -7.09 3.54 20.74
CA HIS A 271 -6.49 4.34 19.67
C HIS A 271 -7.39 4.39 18.44
N LYS A 272 -7.90 3.24 18.00
CA LYS A 272 -8.85 3.17 16.87
C LYS A 272 -10.12 3.98 17.15
N LEU A 273 -10.64 3.91 18.38
CA LEU A 273 -11.80 4.71 18.77
C LEU A 273 -11.47 6.22 18.81
N ALA A 274 -10.26 6.61 19.21
CA ALA A 274 -9.81 8.00 19.15
C ALA A 274 -9.70 8.51 17.71
N VAL A 275 -9.22 7.69 16.78
CA VAL A 275 -9.22 8.02 15.35
C VAL A 275 -10.64 8.22 14.82
N LEU A 276 -11.56 7.31 15.14
CA LEU A 276 -12.97 7.47 14.79
C LEU A 276 -13.57 8.74 15.39
N ALA A 277 -13.19 9.12 16.62
CA ALA A 277 -13.65 10.35 17.26
C ALA A 277 -13.19 11.61 16.52
N VAL A 278 -11.93 11.65 16.08
CA VAL A 278 -11.39 12.77 15.30
C VAL A 278 -12.03 12.84 13.92
N LEU A 279 -12.21 11.70 13.25
CA LEU A 279 -12.92 11.64 11.97
C LEU A 279 -14.36 12.11 12.10
N ALA A 280 -15.06 11.67 13.15
CA ALA A 280 -16.43 12.08 13.44
C ALA A 280 -16.53 13.59 13.71
N TYR A 281 -15.60 14.15 14.48
CA TYR A 281 -15.53 15.59 14.76
C TYR A 281 -15.37 16.43 13.48
N TYR A 282 -14.46 16.05 12.58
CA TYR A 282 -14.28 16.76 11.31
C TYR A 282 -15.36 16.48 10.28
N PHE A 283 -15.97 15.29 10.33
CA PHE A 283 -17.16 14.97 9.56
C PHE A 283 -18.34 15.84 9.98
N GLU A 284 -18.55 16.06 11.29
CA GLU A 284 -19.62 16.93 11.79
C GLU A 284 -19.44 18.37 11.28
N ARG A 285 -18.21 18.89 11.34
CA ARG A 285 -17.86 20.26 10.96
C ARG A 285 -17.70 20.53 9.45
N CYS A 286 -17.88 19.50 8.61
CA CYS A 286 -17.73 19.60 7.14
C CYS A 286 -16.30 19.87 6.67
N ASP A 287 -15.31 19.63 7.54
CA ASP A 287 -13.89 19.68 7.16
C ASP A 287 -13.53 18.50 6.25
N ILE A 288 -14.29 17.40 6.37
CA ILE A 288 -14.32 16.25 5.45
C ILE A 288 -15.77 15.88 5.15
N PHE A 289 -16.04 15.49 3.90
CA PHE A 289 -17.39 15.18 3.40
C PHE A 289 -18.35 16.39 3.36
N GLU A 290 -19.34 16.31 2.48
CA GLU A 290 -20.22 17.43 2.13
C GLU A 290 -21.42 17.54 3.07
N GLU A 291 -22.03 18.73 3.15
CA GLU A 291 -23.34 18.89 3.80
C GLU A 291 -24.48 18.30 2.94
N PRO A 292 -25.58 17.85 3.57
CA PRO A 292 -26.83 17.62 2.85
C PRO A 292 -27.25 18.90 2.14
N TRP A 293 -27.64 18.79 0.87
CA TRP A 293 -28.26 19.90 0.16
C TRP A 293 -29.59 20.24 0.84
N GLU A 294 -29.66 21.34 1.59
CA GLU A 294 -30.93 21.91 1.99
C GLU A 294 -31.65 22.38 0.73
N HIS A 295 -32.78 21.76 0.40
CA HIS A 295 -33.70 22.37 -0.55
C HIS A 295 -34.11 23.72 0.03
N GLY A 296 -33.66 24.80 -0.60
CA GLY A 296 -34.20 26.13 -0.32
C GLY A 296 -35.71 26.11 -0.51
N ASP A 297 -36.42 26.49 0.54
CA ASP A 297 -37.85 26.82 0.52
C ASP A 297 -38.18 27.87 -0.55
#